data_AF-A0A537QSV0-F1
#
_entry.id   AF-A0A537QSV0-F1
#
_cell.length_a   1.000
_cell.length_b   1.000
_cell.length_c   1.000
_cell.angle_alpha   90.00
_cell.angle_beta   90.00
_cell.angle_gamma   90.00
#
_symmetry.space_group_name_H-M   'P 1'
#
loop_
_entity.id
_entity.type
_entity.pdbx_description
1 polymer ?
#
loop_
_entity_poly.entity_id
_entity_poly.type
_entity_poly.pdbx_seq_one_letter_code
_entity_poly.pdbx_strand_id
1 'polypeptide(L)'
;MPRLSGSASTRATWSPWLMYRLTSALFSPEAGFWAAVVLNLAPLFGISSGSWVLPDGPLLAALLGAAVCLVAALRSDSWAAWGWWLGTGMCAGLALCSKYSAVLTIIGAAGFLLTEPRSRRWLARPHPYAAGLAALAIFLPVLIWNAENNWVSFLFQAGRAEGGFHPFGPVATLAGAAAFLLPWIWAPLMVCGFVA
;
A
#
# COMPACT_ATOMS: atom_id res chain seq x y z
N MET A 1 -22.61 -20.00 13.64
CA MET A 1 -23.02 -18.81 12.88
C MET A 1 -23.71 -17.82 13.81
N PRO A 2 -23.12 -16.66 14.12
CA PRO A 2 -23.86 -15.53 14.65
C PRO A 2 -23.97 -14.42 13.58
N ARG A 3 -25.21 -13.97 13.33
CA ARG A 3 -25.52 -12.77 12.56
C ARG A 3 -25.26 -11.55 13.45
N LEU A 4 -24.41 -10.63 12.99
CA LEU A 4 -24.33 -9.28 13.57
C LEU A 4 -25.19 -8.35 12.71
N SER A 5 -26.43 -8.12 13.16
CA SER A 5 -27.20 -6.94 12.78
C SER A 5 -26.76 -5.79 13.67
N GLY A 6 -26.04 -4.85 13.10
CA GLY A 6 -25.65 -3.60 13.76
C GLY A 6 -25.59 -2.52 12.71
N SER A 7 -26.58 -1.64 12.70
CA SER A 7 -26.61 -0.41 11.92
C SER A 7 -25.51 0.53 12.42
N ALA A 8 -24.29 0.32 11.95
CA ALA A 8 -23.20 1.27 12.12
C ALA A 8 -23.10 2.09 10.83
N SER A 9 -23.40 3.38 10.97
CA SER A 9 -23.20 4.47 10.00
C SER A 9 -22.19 4.12 8.90
N THR A 10 -22.69 3.84 7.70
CA THR A 10 -21.95 3.48 6.50
C THR A 10 -21.27 4.71 5.87
N ARG A 11 -20.36 5.34 6.60
CA ARG A 11 -19.17 5.92 5.95
C ARG A 11 -18.13 4.83 5.95
N ALA A 12 -18.29 3.90 5.01
CA ALA A 12 -17.37 2.80 4.77
C ALA A 12 -16.02 3.38 4.33
N THR A 13 -15.18 3.77 5.26
CA THR A 13 -13.75 3.96 5.00
C THR A 13 -13.24 2.56 4.66
N TRP A 14 -13.04 2.28 3.37
CA TRP A 14 -12.63 0.96 2.88
C TRP A 14 -11.29 0.51 3.50
N SER A 15 -10.44 1.45 3.91
CA SER A 15 -9.10 1.21 4.43
C SER A 15 -9.09 0.42 5.77
N PRO A 16 -9.82 0.82 6.84
CA PRO A 16 -9.95 0.01 8.04
C PRO A 16 -10.46 -1.42 7.79
N TRP A 17 -11.43 -1.58 6.90
CA TRP A 17 -11.99 -2.89 6.57
C TRP A 17 -10.97 -3.77 5.85
N LEU A 18 -10.24 -3.21 4.87
CA LEU A 18 -9.17 -3.93 4.17
C LEU A 18 -8.01 -4.28 5.11
N MET A 19 -7.64 -3.37 6.02
CA MET A 19 -6.59 -3.61 7.02
C MET A 19 -6.97 -4.75 7.97
N TYR A 20 -8.22 -4.76 8.45
CA TYR A 20 -8.77 -5.86 9.25
C TYR A 20 -8.66 -7.19 8.49
N ARG A 21 -9.10 -7.23 7.22
CA ARG A 21 -9.10 -8.43 6.38
C ARG A 21 -7.68 -8.95 6.12
N LEU A 22 -6.75 -8.06 5.78
CA LEU A 22 -5.35 -8.40 5.51
C LEU A 22 -4.69 -9.00 6.75
N THR A 23 -4.78 -8.30 7.87
CA THR A 23 -4.13 -8.70 9.12
C THR A 23 -4.76 -9.96 9.71
N SER A 24 -6.09 -10.11 9.60
CA SER A 24 -6.77 -11.34 10.01
C SER A 24 -6.37 -12.55 9.17
N ALA A 25 -6.07 -12.35 7.89
CA ALA A 25 -5.65 -13.42 6.99
C ALA A 25 -4.18 -13.85 7.19
N LEU A 26 -3.35 -12.94 7.71
CA LEU A 26 -1.92 -13.18 7.97
C LEU A 26 -1.64 -13.66 9.40
N PHE A 27 -2.39 -13.17 10.40
CA PHE A 27 -2.12 -13.43 11.81
C PHE A 27 -3.35 -14.03 12.52
N SER A 28 -4.28 -13.19 12.99
CA SER A 28 -5.47 -13.60 13.73
C SER A 28 -6.59 -12.54 13.66
N PRO A 29 -7.87 -12.90 13.93
CA PRO A 29 -8.97 -11.94 13.94
C PRO A 29 -8.80 -10.81 14.97
N GLU A 30 -8.22 -11.12 16.14
CA GLU A 30 -7.93 -10.15 17.19
C GLU A 30 -6.86 -9.16 16.74
N ALA A 31 -5.79 -9.65 16.09
CA ALA A 31 -4.77 -8.80 15.50
C ALA A 31 -5.36 -7.89 14.41
N GLY A 32 -6.30 -8.41 13.61
CA GLY A 32 -7.00 -7.61 12.60
C GLY A 32 -7.85 -6.50 13.18
N PHE A 33 -8.55 -6.75 14.28
CA PHE A 33 -9.32 -5.72 14.98
C PHE A 33 -8.39 -4.61 15.50
N TRP A 34 -7.33 -4.99 16.21
CA TRP A 34 -6.36 -4.02 16.74
C TRP A 34 -5.64 -3.24 15.63
N ALA A 35 -5.30 -3.87 14.50
CA ALA A 35 -4.71 -3.18 13.36
C ALA A 35 -5.67 -2.13 12.75
N ALA A 36 -6.95 -2.44 12.62
CA ALA A 36 -7.95 -1.47 12.15
C ALA A 36 -8.16 -0.32 13.16
N VAL A 37 -8.12 -0.62 14.47
CA VAL A 37 -8.20 0.40 15.52
C VAL A 37 -6.97 1.31 15.49
N VAL A 38 -5.75 0.75 15.45
CA VAL A 38 -4.50 1.53 15.36
C VAL A 38 -4.47 2.38 14.09
N LEU A 39 -4.96 1.86 12.96
CA LEU A 39 -5.05 2.63 11.72
C LEU A 39 -5.93 3.88 11.87
N ASN A 40 -7.05 3.80 12.59
CA ASN A 40 -7.94 4.95 12.82
C ASN A 40 -7.42 5.89 13.92
N LEU A 41 -6.76 5.34 14.95
CA LEU A 41 -6.22 6.12 16.06
C LEU A 41 -4.91 6.84 15.73
N ALA A 42 -4.19 6.39 14.70
CA ALA A 42 -3.03 7.09 14.18
C ALA A 42 -3.46 8.51 13.72
N PRO A 43 -2.94 9.58 14.36
CA PRO A 43 -3.37 10.96 14.08
C PRO A 43 -3.20 11.33 12.61
N LEU A 44 -2.18 10.75 11.96
CA LEU A 44 -1.94 10.88 10.53
C LEU A 44 -3.20 10.53 9.73
N PHE A 45 -3.82 9.38 9.97
CA PHE A 45 -4.99 8.97 9.20
C PHE A 45 -6.28 9.62 9.73
N GLY A 46 -6.43 9.80 11.05
CA GLY A 46 -7.62 10.46 11.61
C GLY A 46 -7.76 11.94 11.25
N ILE A 47 -6.67 12.69 11.28
CA ILE A 47 -6.65 14.15 11.03
C ILE A 47 -6.46 14.45 9.53
N SER A 48 -5.57 13.73 8.83
CA SER A 48 -5.34 14.03 7.40
C SER A 48 -6.49 13.56 6.51
N SER A 49 -7.07 12.38 6.75
CA SER A 49 -8.14 11.84 5.89
C SER A 49 -9.54 12.36 6.26
N GLY A 50 -9.73 12.84 7.50
CA GLY A 50 -10.99 13.41 7.98
C GLY A 50 -11.13 14.92 7.77
N SER A 51 -10.02 15.66 7.68
CA SER A 51 -10.05 17.13 7.56
C SER A 51 -9.52 17.66 6.23
N TRP A 52 -8.66 16.95 5.51
CA TRP A 52 -8.08 17.41 4.24
C TRP A 52 -8.53 16.52 3.08
N VAL A 53 -8.90 17.12 1.94
CA VAL A 53 -9.08 16.40 0.68
C VAL A 53 -7.68 16.09 0.12
N LEU A 54 -6.99 15.15 0.76
CA LEU A 54 -5.69 14.67 0.35
C LEU A 54 -5.86 13.40 -0.50
N PRO A 55 -5.00 13.19 -1.52
CA PRO A 55 -5.01 11.97 -2.33
C PRO A 55 -4.68 10.70 -1.54
N ASP A 56 -4.43 10.81 -0.24
CA ASP A 56 -4.03 9.71 0.64
C ASP A 56 -5.18 8.70 0.89
N GLY A 57 -6.45 9.12 0.84
CA GLY A 57 -7.59 8.21 0.97
C GLY A 57 -7.64 7.14 -0.14
N PRO A 58 -7.73 7.54 -1.42
CA PRO A 58 -7.65 6.62 -2.56
C PRO A 58 -6.34 5.82 -2.60
N LEU A 59 -5.21 6.45 -2.27
CA LEU A 59 -3.91 5.78 -2.21
C LEU A 59 -3.91 4.60 -1.23
N LEU A 60 -4.39 4.81 0.00
CA LEU A 60 -4.40 3.77 1.03
C LEU A 60 -5.34 2.62 0.65
N ALA A 61 -6.53 2.95 0.14
CA ALA A 61 -7.47 1.93 -0.31
C ALA A 61 -6.88 1.08 -1.44
N ALA A 62 -6.21 1.72 -2.41
CA ALA A 62 -5.56 1.05 -3.53
C ALA A 62 -4.36 0.20 -3.08
N LEU A 63 -3.48 0.71 -2.21
CA LEU A 63 -2.35 -0.06 -1.69
C LEU A 63 -2.79 -1.26 -0.84
N LEU A 64 -3.81 -1.10 0.01
CA LEU A 64 -4.36 -2.20 0.80
C LEU A 64 -5.05 -3.24 -0.09
N GLY A 65 -5.78 -2.80 -1.11
CA GLY A 65 -6.35 -3.68 -2.14
C GLY A 65 -5.26 -4.49 -2.85
N ALA A 66 -4.18 -3.83 -3.27
CA ALA A 66 -3.03 -4.48 -3.89
C ALA A 66 -2.38 -5.51 -2.95
N ALA A 67 -2.21 -5.18 -1.67
CA ALA A 67 -1.64 -6.11 -0.68
C ALA A 67 -2.54 -7.33 -0.44
N VAL A 68 -3.86 -7.14 -0.29
CA VAL A 68 -4.82 -8.24 -0.13
C VAL A 68 -4.81 -9.16 -1.35
N CYS A 69 -4.83 -8.59 -2.55
CA CYS A 69 -4.75 -9.35 -3.79
C CYS A 69 -3.41 -10.10 -3.91
N LEU A 70 -2.29 -9.48 -3.55
CA LEU A 70 -0.97 -10.10 -3.61
C LEU A 70 -0.87 -11.29 -2.66
N VAL A 71 -1.31 -11.13 -1.41
CA VAL A 71 -1.33 -12.23 -0.44
C VAL A 71 -2.23 -13.38 -0.91
N ALA A 72 -3.39 -13.07 -1.47
CA ALA A 72 -4.27 -14.09 -2.05
C ALA A 72 -3.63 -14.79 -3.26
N ALA A 73 -2.92 -14.05 -4.11
CA ALA A 73 -2.20 -14.57 -5.26
C ALA A 73 -1.07 -15.53 -4.85
N LEU A 74 -0.29 -15.16 -3.84
CA LEU A 74 0.83 -15.97 -3.35
C LEU A 74 0.38 -17.29 -2.71
N ARG A 75 -0.83 -17.32 -2.14
CA ARG A 75 -1.45 -18.51 -1.53
C ARG A 75 -2.23 -19.38 -2.53
N SER A 76 -2.49 -18.88 -3.74
CA SER A 76 -3.23 -19.59 -4.77
C SER A 76 -2.26 -20.24 -5.75
N ASP A 77 -2.29 -21.57 -5.86
CA ASP A 77 -1.54 -22.32 -6.87
C ASP A 77 -2.42 -22.76 -8.06
N SER A 78 -3.67 -22.28 -8.13
CA SER A 78 -4.64 -22.61 -9.18
C SER A 78 -4.83 -21.46 -10.18
N TRP A 79 -5.71 -21.65 -11.17
CA TRP A 79 -6.05 -20.61 -12.16
C TRP A 79 -6.50 -19.29 -11.52
N ALA A 80 -7.07 -19.35 -10.30
CA ALA A 80 -7.50 -18.19 -9.54
C ALA A 80 -6.35 -17.21 -9.23
N ALA A 81 -5.10 -17.68 -9.24
CA ALA A 81 -3.92 -16.83 -9.08
C ALA A 81 -3.87 -15.70 -10.13
N TRP A 82 -4.33 -15.94 -11.36
CA TRP A 82 -4.38 -14.91 -12.41
C TRP A 82 -5.26 -13.73 -12.02
N GLY A 83 -6.46 -13.99 -11.50
CA GLY A 83 -7.37 -12.94 -11.06
C GLY A 83 -6.78 -12.09 -9.93
N TRP A 84 -6.10 -12.73 -8.98
CA TRP A 84 -5.46 -12.04 -7.86
C TRP A 84 -4.22 -11.24 -8.28
N TRP A 85 -3.40 -11.77 -9.19
CA TRP A 85 -2.26 -11.03 -9.76
C TRP A 85 -2.73 -9.82 -10.58
N LEU A 86 -3.74 -9.98 -11.42
CA LEU A 86 -4.34 -8.86 -12.16
C LEU A 86 -4.95 -7.83 -11.21
N GLY A 87 -5.68 -8.26 -10.17
CA GLY A 87 -6.21 -7.38 -9.14
C GLY A 87 -5.10 -6.60 -8.41
N THR A 88 -3.96 -7.23 -8.14
CA THR A 88 -2.76 -6.58 -7.58
C THR A 88 -2.26 -5.48 -8.51
N GLY A 89 -2.11 -5.79 -9.79
CA GLY A 89 -1.68 -4.84 -10.82
C GLY A 89 -2.66 -3.67 -10.97
N MET A 90 -3.96 -3.94 -11.02
CA MET A 90 -4.97 -2.90 -11.16
C MET A 90 -4.96 -1.93 -9.96
N CYS A 91 -4.92 -2.48 -8.75
CA CYS A 91 -4.84 -1.68 -7.53
C CYS A 91 -3.52 -0.89 -7.44
N ALA A 92 -2.40 -1.48 -7.86
CA ALA A 92 -1.12 -0.78 -7.93
C ALA A 92 -1.15 0.40 -8.93
N GLY A 93 -1.77 0.22 -10.10
CA GLY A 93 -1.99 1.30 -11.07
C GLY A 93 -2.85 2.43 -10.51
N LEU A 94 -3.94 2.11 -9.81
CA LEU A 94 -4.78 3.11 -9.13
C LEU A 94 -4.03 3.85 -8.01
N ALA A 95 -3.15 3.15 -7.29
CA ALA A 95 -2.28 3.77 -6.28
C ALA A 95 -1.33 4.79 -6.92
N LEU A 96 -0.73 4.46 -8.08
CA LEU A 96 0.12 5.38 -8.85
C LEU A 96 -0.65 6.60 -9.38
N CYS A 97 -1.89 6.41 -9.82
CA CYS A 97 -2.78 7.52 -10.21
C CYS A 97 -3.13 8.43 -9.03
N SER A 98 -3.15 7.89 -7.81
CA SER A 98 -3.41 8.68 -6.59
C SER A 98 -2.18 9.48 -6.17
N LYS A 99 -1.01 8.82 -6.10
CA LYS A 99 0.25 9.44 -5.69
C LYS A 99 1.44 8.69 -6.26
N TYR A 100 2.36 9.41 -6.90
CA TYR A 100 3.57 8.81 -7.50
C TYR A 100 4.45 8.08 -6.50
N SER A 101 4.39 8.44 -5.20
CA SER A 101 5.13 7.75 -4.14
C SER A 101 4.74 6.27 -3.99
N ALA A 102 3.58 5.84 -4.50
CA ALA A 102 3.17 4.43 -4.52
C ALA A 102 4.19 3.53 -5.24
N VAL A 103 4.99 4.09 -6.16
CA VAL A 103 6.06 3.36 -6.86
C VAL A 103 7.06 2.73 -5.89
N LEU A 104 7.36 3.39 -4.76
CA LEU A 104 8.28 2.88 -3.75
C LEU A 104 7.72 1.61 -3.09
N THR A 105 6.42 1.61 -2.77
CA THR A 105 5.74 0.43 -2.21
C THR A 105 5.69 -0.72 -3.21
N ILE A 106 5.46 -0.43 -4.49
CA ILE A 106 5.45 -1.44 -5.57
C ILE A 106 6.85 -2.04 -5.74
N ILE A 107 7.90 -1.21 -5.74
CA ILE A 107 9.30 -1.68 -5.77
C ILE A 107 9.60 -2.52 -4.53
N GLY A 108 9.13 -2.12 -3.34
CA GLY A 108 9.27 -2.91 -2.12
C GLY A 108 8.60 -4.28 -2.22
N ALA A 109 7.40 -4.35 -2.80
CA ALA A 109 6.70 -5.62 -3.03
C ALA A 109 7.44 -6.51 -4.05
N ALA A 110 8.00 -5.92 -5.12
CA ALA A 110 8.86 -6.64 -6.06
C ALA A 110 10.17 -7.12 -5.38
N GLY A 111 10.76 -6.28 -4.53
CA GLY A 111 11.90 -6.64 -3.68
C GLY A 111 11.59 -7.83 -2.79
N PHE A 112 10.43 -7.86 -2.15
CA PHE A 112 9.97 -9.01 -1.36
C PHE A 112 9.90 -10.30 -2.20
N LEU A 113 9.38 -10.25 -3.43
CA LEU A 113 9.37 -11.41 -4.33
C LEU A 113 10.79 -11.87 -4.69
N LEU A 114 11.75 -10.94 -4.76
CA LEU A 114 13.16 -11.20 -5.04
C LEU A 114 13.93 -11.70 -3.82
N THR A 115 13.53 -11.37 -2.60
CA THR A 115 14.26 -11.78 -1.37
C THR A 115 13.69 -13.05 -0.76
N GLU A 116 12.37 -13.25 -0.80
CA GLU A 116 11.70 -14.36 -0.13
C GLU A 116 11.81 -15.68 -0.94
N PRO A 117 12.50 -16.72 -0.43
CA PRO A 117 12.77 -17.95 -1.18
C PRO A 117 11.52 -18.65 -1.71
N ARG A 118 10.43 -18.65 -0.93
CA ARG A 118 9.15 -19.27 -1.33
C ARG A 118 8.45 -18.48 -2.44
N SER A 119 8.62 -17.16 -2.46
CA SER A 119 7.96 -16.26 -3.41
C SER A 119 8.74 -16.13 -4.72
N ARG A 120 10.06 -16.31 -4.73
CA ARG A 120 10.92 -16.25 -5.93
C ARG A 120 10.45 -17.15 -7.07
N ARG A 121 9.81 -18.28 -6.76
CA ARG A 121 9.22 -19.19 -7.76
C ARG A 121 8.23 -18.49 -8.70
N TRP A 122 7.58 -17.42 -8.24
CA TRP A 122 6.65 -16.64 -9.05
C TRP A 122 7.33 -15.78 -10.11
N LEU A 123 8.60 -15.42 -9.94
CA LEU A 123 9.36 -14.64 -10.93
C LEU A 123 9.66 -15.43 -12.21
N ALA A 124 9.64 -16.77 -12.13
CA ALA A 124 9.69 -17.64 -13.31
C ALA A 124 8.34 -17.80 -14.00
N ARG A 125 7.24 -17.29 -13.40
CA ARG A 125 5.88 -17.40 -13.94
C ARG A 125 5.45 -16.08 -14.60
N PRO A 126 4.55 -16.11 -15.59
CA PRO A 126 4.10 -14.89 -16.28
C PRO A 126 3.22 -13.96 -15.43
N HIS A 127 2.68 -14.45 -14.31
CA HIS A 127 1.67 -13.76 -13.49
C HIS A 127 2.13 -12.39 -12.94
N PRO A 128 3.29 -12.25 -12.25
CA PRO A 128 3.76 -10.94 -11.79
C PRO A 128 4.01 -9.95 -12.92
N TYR A 129 4.45 -10.41 -14.10
CA TYR A 129 4.65 -9.55 -15.26
C TYR A 129 3.31 -9.07 -15.83
N ALA A 130 2.29 -9.93 -15.88
CA ALA A 130 0.93 -9.53 -16.25
C ALA A 130 0.34 -8.50 -15.28
N ALA A 131 0.60 -8.65 -13.98
CA ALA A 131 0.23 -7.64 -12.99
C ALA A 131 0.95 -6.29 -13.24
N GLY A 132 2.24 -6.32 -13.55
CA GLY A 132 3.00 -5.13 -13.92
C GLY A 132 2.46 -4.44 -15.17
N LEU A 133 2.10 -5.20 -16.20
CA LEU A 133 1.47 -4.67 -17.41
C LEU A 133 0.09 -4.07 -17.13
N ALA A 134 -0.73 -4.70 -16.28
CA ALA A 134 -2.02 -4.16 -15.88
C ALA A 134 -1.86 -2.82 -15.11
N ALA A 135 -0.89 -2.75 -14.20
CA ALA A 135 -0.56 -1.50 -13.49
C ALA A 135 -0.13 -0.40 -14.47
N LEU A 136 0.74 -0.75 -15.43
CA LEU A 136 1.21 0.17 -16.45
C LEU A 136 0.06 0.65 -17.34
N ALA A 137 -0.84 -0.24 -17.76
CA ALA A 137 -1.99 0.12 -18.60
C ALA A 137 -2.92 1.14 -17.90
N ILE A 138 -3.16 0.97 -16.59
CA ILE A 138 -3.96 1.93 -15.81
C ILE A 138 -3.23 3.26 -15.62
N PHE A 139 -1.91 3.22 -15.44
CA PHE A 139 -1.10 4.43 -15.23
C PHE A 139 -0.71 5.13 -16.55
N LEU A 140 -0.84 4.44 -17.68
CA LEU A 140 -0.49 4.92 -19.02
C LEU A 140 -1.07 6.30 -19.38
N PRO A 141 -2.36 6.62 -19.14
CA PRO A 141 -2.88 7.95 -19.47
C PRO A 141 -2.13 9.08 -18.75
N VAL A 142 -1.63 8.84 -17.54
CA VAL A 142 -0.85 9.84 -16.79
C VAL A 142 0.53 10.04 -17.41
N LEU A 143 1.14 8.96 -17.93
CA LEU A 143 2.41 9.02 -18.64
C LEU A 143 2.29 9.75 -19.98
N ILE A 144 1.26 9.42 -20.77
CA ILE A 144 1.01 10.07 -22.06
C ILE A 144 0.79 11.57 -21.87
N TRP A 145 -0.11 11.94 -20.95
CA TRP A 145 -0.38 13.35 -20.68
C TRP A 145 0.88 14.08 -20.20
N ASN A 146 1.70 13.47 -19.34
CA ASN A 146 2.96 14.08 -18.91
C ASN A 146 3.96 14.23 -20.06
N ALA A 147 4.07 13.24 -20.95
CA ALA A 147 4.94 13.33 -22.11
C ALA A 147 4.54 14.50 -23.03
N GLU A 148 3.24 14.73 -23.20
CA GLU A 148 2.69 15.87 -23.95
C GLU A 148 2.87 17.22 -23.23
N ASN A 149 3.03 17.21 -21.90
CA ASN A 149 3.15 18.40 -21.06
C ASN A 149 4.57 18.58 -20.48
N ASN A 150 5.60 18.15 -21.21
CA ASN A 150 7.02 18.31 -20.84
C ASN A 150 7.37 17.75 -19.44
N TRP A 151 6.69 16.68 -19.02
CA TRP A 151 6.90 16.02 -17.73
C TRP A 151 6.70 16.93 -16.51
N VAL A 152 5.88 17.99 -16.63
CA VAL A 152 5.71 19.02 -15.61
C VAL A 152 5.40 18.47 -14.21
N SER A 153 4.56 17.44 -14.11
CA SER A 153 4.20 16.86 -12.80
C SER A 153 5.36 16.10 -12.18
N PHE A 154 6.18 15.42 -12.98
CA PHE A 154 7.35 14.70 -12.49
C PHE A 154 8.48 15.66 -12.10
N LEU A 155 8.71 16.70 -12.90
CA LEU A 155 9.67 17.76 -12.60
C LEU A 155 9.33 18.47 -11.29
N PHE A 156 8.04 18.75 -11.04
CA PHE A 156 7.60 19.34 -9.77
C PHE A 156 7.93 18.46 -8.56
N GLN A 157 7.86 17.13 -8.69
CA GLN A 157 8.24 16.22 -7.60
C GLN A 157 9.76 16.07 -7.48
N ALA A 158 10.49 16.06 -8.61
CA ALA A 158 11.94 16.01 -8.63
C ALA A 158 12.56 17.29 -8.03
N GLY A 159 11.93 18.45 -8.22
CA GLY A 159 12.33 19.71 -7.60
C GLY A 159 12.33 19.68 -6.07
N ARG A 160 11.51 18.80 -5.45
CA ARG A 160 11.54 18.58 -3.99
C ARG A 160 12.79 17.82 -3.52
N ALA A 161 13.52 17.18 -4.42
CA ALA A 161 14.76 16.46 -4.13
C ALA A 161 16.02 17.31 -4.34
N GLU A 162 15.90 18.60 -4.66
CA GLU A 162 17.02 19.52 -4.95
C GLU A 162 17.96 19.83 -3.76
N GLY A 163 17.73 19.25 -2.58
CA GLY A 163 18.57 19.42 -1.38
C GLY A 163 19.92 18.67 -1.39
N GLY A 164 20.21 17.87 -2.41
CA GLY A 164 21.40 17.02 -2.47
C GLY A 164 21.27 15.73 -1.66
N PHE A 165 22.35 14.92 -1.65
CA PHE A 165 22.36 13.65 -0.92
C PHE A 165 22.53 13.90 0.58
N HIS A 166 21.48 13.66 1.36
CA HIS A 166 21.53 13.71 2.80
C HIS A 166 21.78 12.29 3.38
N PRO A 167 23.01 11.97 3.83
CA PRO A 167 23.31 10.63 4.37
C PRO A 167 22.45 10.25 5.58
N PHE A 168 22.03 11.23 6.39
CA PHE A 168 21.11 11.03 7.51
C PHE A 168 19.63 11.29 7.15
N GLY A 169 19.32 11.59 5.90
CA GLY A 169 17.96 11.82 5.41
C GLY A 169 17.01 10.67 5.73
N PRO A 170 17.38 9.39 5.48
CA PRO A 170 16.54 8.26 5.84
C PRO A 170 16.20 8.19 7.34
N VAL A 171 17.17 8.48 8.21
CA VAL A 171 16.97 8.51 9.66
C VAL A 171 16.04 9.64 10.06
N ALA A 172 16.23 10.84 9.49
CA ALA A 172 15.37 11.98 9.73
C ALA A 172 13.92 11.73 9.26
N THR A 173 13.74 11.07 8.11
CA THR A 173 12.43 10.67 7.58
C THR A 173 11.76 9.65 8.50
N LEU A 174 12.50 8.65 9.01
CA LEU A 174 11.99 7.68 9.97
C LEU A 174 11.62 8.33 11.31
N ALA A 175 12.44 9.26 11.81
CA ALA A 175 12.15 10.03 13.02
C ALA A 175 10.92 10.92 12.84
N GLY A 176 10.77 11.58 11.68
CA GLY A 176 9.58 12.34 11.32
C GLY A 176 8.33 11.46 11.28
N ALA A 177 8.42 10.26 10.68
CA ALA A 177 7.33 9.30 10.69
C ALA A 177 6.97 8.83 12.11
N ALA A 178 7.95 8.59 12.97
CA ALA A 178 7.75 8.22 14.37
C ALA A 178 7.06 9.34 15.18
N ALA A 179 7.44 10.59 14.94
CA ALA A 179 6.78 11.75 15.55
C ALA A 179 5.33 11.89 15.07
N PHE A 180 5.08 11.69 13.77
CA PHE A 180 3.73 11.80 13.17
C PHE A 180 2.78 10.66 13.57
N LEU A 181 3.27 9.43 13.69
CA LEU A 181 2.49 8.27 14.12
C LEU A 181 2.28 8.21 15.64
N LEU A 182 2.98 9.06 16.39
CA LEU A 182 3.20 8.99 17.82
C LEU A 182 4.21 7.89 18.19
N PRO A 183 5.26 8.21 18.98
CA PRO A 183 6.33 7.26 19.30
C PRO A 183 5.86 5.95 19.94
N TRP A 184 4.78 5.99 20.71
CA TRP A 184 4.21 4.82 21.40
C TRP A 184 3.39 3.89 20.49
N ILE A 185 2.98 4.34 19.30
CA ILE A 185 2.42 3.46 18.25
C ILE A 185 3.55 2.94 17.36
N TRP A 186 4.51 3.80 17.03
CA TRP A 186 5.62 3.47 16.14
C TRP A 186 6.58 2.44 16.73
N ALA A 187 6.99 2.58 18.00
CA ALA A 187 7.98 1.70 18.61
C ALA A 187 7.51 0.23 18.70
N PRO A 188 6.28 -0.09 19.16
CA PRO A 188 5.78 -1.46 19.13
C PRO A 188 5.69 -2.05 17.71
N LEU A 189 5.30 -1.24 16.72
CA LEU A 189 5.23 -1.69 15.32
C LEU A 189 6.60 -2.09 14.78
N MET A 190 7.64 -1.30 15.08
CA MET A 190 9.01 -1.63 14.68
C MET A 190 9.51 -2.90 15.36
N VAL A 191 9.27 -3.04 16.67
CA VAL A 191 9.66 -4.25 17.41
C VAL A 191 8.99 -5.50 16.84
N CYS A 192 7.67 -5.45 16.60
CA CYS A 192 6.96 -6.57 15.99
C CYS A 192 7.43 -6.86 14.56
N GLY A 193 7.78 -5.83 13.78
CA GLY A 193 8.25 -5.98 12.40
C GLY A 193 9.65 -6.59 12.26
N PHE A 194 10.51 -6.46 13.26
CA PHE A 194 11.86 -7.07 13.25
C PHE A 194 11.92 -8.45 13.92
N VAL A 195 10.91 -8.79 14.73
CA VAL A 195 10.87 -10.04 15.50
C VAL A 195 10.06 -11.14 14.78
N ALA A 196 9.23 -10.78 13.78
CA ALA A 196 8.45 -11.71 12.95
C ALA A 196 9.22 -12.15 11.69
#